data_AF-A0A7V9QC41-F1
#
_entry.id   AF-A0A7V9QC41-F1
#
_cell.length_a   1.000
_cell.length_b   1.000
_cell.length_c   1.000
_cell.angle_alpha   90.00
_cell.angle_beta   90.00
_cell.angle_gamma   90.00
#
_symmetry.space_group_name_H-M   'P 1'
#
loop_
_entity.id
_entity.type
_entity.pdbx_description
1 polymer ?
#
loop_
_entity_poly.entity_id
_entity_poly.type
_entity_poly.pdbx_seq_one_letter_code
_entity_poly.pdbx_strand_id
1 'polypeptide(L)' 'DLLITHGMVDTNVHFQDVVRLAQRLIELGKTNWEMAVYPAEDHAFVRPDSWADQYRRIFELFERTLR' A
#
# COMPACT_ATOMS: atom_id res chain seq x y z
N ASP A 1 -9.89 -2.00 9.02
CA ASP A 1 -8.87 -2.56 8.12
C ASP A 1 -8.07 -1.41 7.54
N LEU A 2 -6.78 -1.62 7.25
CA LEU A 2 -5.89 -0.62 6.66
C LEU A 2 -5.17 -1.22 5.45
N LEU A 3 -5.24 -0.55 4.29
CA LEU A 3 -4.45 -0.87 3.11
C LEU A 3 -3.37 0.20 2.91
N ILE A 4 -2.11 -0.23 2.84
CA ILE A 4 -0.97 0.63 2.50
C ILE A 4 -0.53 0.28 1.08
N THR A 5 -0.56 1.23 0.15
CA THR A 5 -0.05 1.05 -1.23
C THR A 5 1.17 1.92 -1.46
N HIS A 6 2.27 1.37 -1.97
CA HIS A 6 3.47 2.17 -2.23
C HIS A 6 4.33 1.64 -3.38
N GLY A 7 4.88 2.54 -4.20
CA GLY A 7 5.92 2.25 -5.18
C GLY A 7 7.28 2.00 -4.51
N MET A 8 8.01 0.95 -4.91
CA MET A 8 9.32 0.65 -4.30
C MET A 8 10.44 1.58 -4.80
N VAL A 9 10.27 2.15 -5.99
CA VAL A 9 11.26 3.05 -6.62
C VAL A 9 10.86 4.52 -6.50
N ASP A 10 9.94 4.85 -5.58
CA ASP A 10 9.53 6.23 -5.31
C ASP A 10 10.73 7.07 -4.84
N THR A 11 11.03 8.12 -5.61
CA THR A 11 12.15 9.05 -5.36
C THR A 11 11.72 10.36 -4.70
N ASN A 12 10.42 10.59 -4.54
CA ASN A 12 9.84 11.75 -3.87
C ASN A 12 9.49 11.40 -2.41
N VAL A 13 8.70 10.33 -2.21
CA VAL A 13 8.34 9.79 -0.90
C VAL A 13 8.98 8.42 -0.76
N HIS A 14 9.94 8.28 0.14
CA HIS A 14 10.83 7.12 0.15
C HIS A 14 10.12 5.87 0.68
N PHE A 15 10.30 4.72 0.00
CA PHE A 15 9.71 3.43 0.41
C PHE A 15 10.07 3.02 1.86
N GLN A 16 11.21 3.49 2.38
CA GLN A 16 11.62 3.27 3.78
C GLN A 16 10.57 3.78 4.78
N ASP A 17 9.76 4.77 4.44
CA ASP A 17 8.75 5.33 5.33
C ASP A 17 7.63 4.32 5.62
N VAL A 18 7.14 3.60 4.60
CA VAL A 18 6.13 2.54 4.79
C VAL A 18 6.71 1.30 5.48
N VAL A 19 8.00 1.00 5.27
CA VAL A 19 8.69 -0.09 5.99
C VAL A 19 8.79 0.25 7.50
N ARG A 20 9.12 1.49 7.85
CA ARG A 20 9.15 1.95 9.25
C ARG A 20 7.77 1.91 9.88
N LEU A 21 6.72 2.32 9.13
CA LEU A 21 5.35 2.21 9.59
C LEU A 21 4.95 0.76 9.86
N ALA A 22 5.26 -0.17 8.94
CA ALA A 22 4.98 -1.59 9.09
C ALA A 22 5.65 -2.15 10.37
N GLN A 23 6.92 -1.85 10.60
CA GLN A 23 7.62 -2.23 11.82
C GLN A 23 6.92 -1.69 13.07
N ARG A 24 6.49 -0.42 13.04
CA ARG A 24 5.77 0.17 14.17
C ARG A 24 4.42 -0.49 14.43
N LEU A 25 3.69 -0.88 13.38
CA LEU A 25 2.43 -1.62 13.50
C LEU A 25 2.65 -3.01 14.13
N ILE A 26 3.75 -3.69 13.77
CA ILE A 26 4.16 -4.97 14.38
C ILE A 26 4.46 -4.77 15.87
N GLU A 27 5.26 -3.78 16.24
CA GLU A 27 5.59 -3.47 17.65
C GLU A 27 4.35 -3.17 18.50
N LEU A 28 3.34 -2.55 17.89
CA LEU A 28 2.07 -2.23 18.54
C LEU A 28 1.06 -3.39 18.52
N GLY A 29 1.44 -4.56 18.00
CA GLY A 29 0.57 -5.73 17.89
C GLY A 29 -0.66 -5.50 17.00
N LYS A 30 -0.59 -4.57 16.04
CA LYS A 30 -1.68 -4.31 15.11
C LYS A 30 -1.67 -5.41 14.04
N THR A 31 -2.81 -6.06 13.86
CA THR A 31 -2.97 -7.19 12.94
C THR A 31 -3.89 -6.88 11.76
N ASN A 32 -4.67 -5.81 11.85
CA ASN A 32 -5.70 -5.48 10.85
C ASN A 32 -5.19 -4.49 9.79
N TRP A 33 -4.09 -4.85 9.14
CA TRP A 33 -3.48 -4.07 8.07
C TRP A 33 -2.84 -4.98 7.02
N GLU A 34 -2.77 -4.47 5.78
CA GLU A 34 -2.12 -5.11 4.64
C GLU A 34 -1.30 -4.08 3.85
N MET A 35 -0.24 -4.55 3.19
CA MET A 35 0.62 -3.71 2.35
C MET A 35 0.72 -4.28 0.94
N ALA A 36 0.41 -3.45 -0.04
CA ALA A 36 0.60 -3.72 -1.46
C ALA A 36 1.79 -2.92 -1.98
N VAL A 37 2.84 -3.63 -2.37
CA VAL A 37 4.09 -3.04 -2.86
C VAL A 37 4.14 -3.14 -4.38
N TYR A 38 4.50 -2.05 -5.05
CA TYR A 38 4.59 -1.96 -6.51
C TYR A 38 6.06 -1.73 -6.93
N PRO A 39 6.83 -2.78 -7.25
CA PRO A 39 8.28 -2.69 -7.43
C PRO A 39 8.74 -1.78 -8.57
N ALA A 40 7.90 -1.58 -9.57
CA ALA A 40 8.23 -0.86 -10.80
C ALA A 40 7.55 0.51 -10.91
N GLU A 41 6.96 1.01 -9.81
CA GLU A 41 6.30 2.32 -9.71
C GLU A 41 7.12 3.28 -8.84
N ASP A 42 7.21 4.53 -9.32
CA ASP A 42 7.73 5.70 -8.58
C ASP A 42 6.59 6.29 -7.72
N HIS A 43 6.57 7.60 -7.50
CA HIS A 43 5.49 8.28 -6.77
C HIS A 43 4.12 8.18 -7.45
N ALA A 44 4.11 8.25 -8.78
CA ALA A 44 2.89 8.13 -9.58
C ALA A 44 2.80 6.73 -10.19
N PHE A 45 1.59 6.19 -10.22
CA PHE A 45 1.29 4.95 -10.93
C PHE A 45 1.20 5.26 -12.42
N VAL A 46 1.99 4.57 -13.23
CA VAL A 46 1.99 4.74 -14.69
C VAL A 46 1.72 3.44 -15.44
N ARG A 47 1.95 2.28 -14.81
CA ARG A 47 1.72 1.00 -15.48
C ARG A 47 0.26 0.55 -15.33
N PRO A 48 -0.42 0.16 -16.42
CA PRO A 48 -1.83 -0.22 -16.36
C PRO A 48 -2.14 -1.40 -15.42
N ASP A 49 -1.21 -2.35 -15.31
CA ASP A 49 -1.30 -3.52 -14.42
C ASP A 49 -1.24 -3.11 -12.94
N SER A 50 -0.32 -2.21 -12.57
CA SER A 50 -0.27 -1.64 -11.21
C SER A 50 -1.54 -0.88 -10.87
N TRP A 51 -2.06 -0.06 -11.81
CA TRP A 51 -3.33 0.65 -11.64
C TRP A 51 -4.50 -0.30 -11.38
N ALA A 52 -4.64 -1.33 -12.21
CA ALA A 52 -5.72 -2.29 -12.09
C ALA A 52 -5.69 -3.03 -10.74
N ASP A 53 -4.51 -3.47 -10.30
CA ASP A 53 -4.34 -4.13 -9.00
C ASP A 53 -4.64 -3.19 -7.83
N GLN A 54 -4.12 -1.95 -7.87
CA GLN A 54 -4.35 -0.95 -6.82
C GLN A 54 -5.83 -0.62 -6.66
N TYR A 55 -6.52 -0.31 -7.76
CA TYR A 55 -7.95 0.00 -7.72
C TYR A 55 -8.79 -1.19 -7.26
N ARG A 56 -8.46 -2.41 -7.69
CA ARG A 56 -9.14 -3.63 -7.22
C ARG A 56 -9.03 -3.77 -5.69
N ARG A 57 -7.83 -3.59 -5.12
CA ARG A 57 -7.62 -3.68 -3.66
C ARG A 57 -8.33 -2.56 -2.89
N ILE A 58 -8.31 -1.33 -3.41
CA ILE A 58 -9.07 -0.21 -2.82
C ILE A 58 -10.57 -0.54 -2.80
N PHE A 59 -11.09 -1.06 -3.90
CA PHE A 59 -12.49 -1.47 -4.00
C PHE A 59 -12.82 -2.60 -3.01
N GLU A 60 -11.99 -3.65 -2.92
CA GLU A 60 -12.16 -4.75 -1.97
C GLU A 60 -12.11 -4.29 -0.50
N LEU A 61 -11.25 -3.31 -0.19
CA LEU A 61 -11.22 -2.68 1.13
C LEU A 61 -12.56 -1.98 1.42
N PHE A 62 -13.08 -1.21 0.47
CA PHE A 62 -14.34 -0.48 0.64
C PHE A 62 -15.52 -1.43 0.82
N GLU A 63 -15.61 -2.47 0.00
CA GLU A 63 -16.67 -3.49 0.08
C GLU A 63 -16.69 -4.19 1.44
N ARG A 64 -15.53 -4.36 2.09
CA ARG A 64 -15.40 -5.00 3.41
C ARG A 64 -15.60 -4.03 4.58
N THR A 65 -15.37 -2.72 4.40
CA THR A 65 -15.28 -1.77 5.52
C THR A 65 -16.32 -0.65 5.54
N LEU A 66 -16.87 -0.27 4.38
CA LEU A 66 -17.76 0.90 4.23
C LEU A 66 -19.15 0.52 3.71
N ARG A 67 -19.39 -0.76 3.47
CA ARG A 67 -20.68 -1.28 3.01
C ARG A 67 -21.61 -1.64 4.16
#